data_AF-A0A9W5K271-F1
#
_entry.id   AF-A0A9W5K271-F1
#
_cell.length_a   1.000
_cell.length_b   1.000
_cell.length_c   1.000
_cell.angle_alpha   90.00
_cell.angle_beta   90.00
_cell.angle_gamma   90.00
#
_symmetry.space_group_name_H-M   'P 1'
#
loop_
_entity.id
_entity.type
_entity.pdbx_description
1 polymer ?
#
loop_
_entity_poly.entity_id
_entity_poly.type
_entity_poly.pdbx_seq_one_letter_code
_entity_poly.pdbx_strand_id
1 'polypeptide(L)'
;MSEQIGYVSIPEGQLNKIMAEYENGGECGWCGEIRKELRGPHPLDFVPGEKMCRNCWEMDRKNYLGAYGEDIGPFDKEENSTK
;
A
#
# COMPACT_ATOMS: atom_id res chain seq x y z
N MET A 1 12.78 26.79 -7.46
CA MET A 1 11.42 27.20 -7.08
C MET A 1 10.52 26.88 -8.25
N SER A 2 9.50 26.05 -8.06
CA SER A 2 8.51 25.77 -9.10
C SER A 2 7.65 27.00 -9.32
N GLU A 3 7.45 27.39 -10.58
CA GLU A 3 6.59 28.52 -10.94
C GLU A 3 5.12 28.08 -10.88
N GLN A 4 4.31 28.80 -10.11
CA GLN A 4 2.88 28.51 -9.99
C GLN A 4 2.14 29.06 -11.23
N ILE A 5 1.54 28.17 -12.02
CA ILE A 5 0.87 28.52 -13.28
C ILE A 5 -0.63 28.83 -13.13
N GLY A 6 -1.22 28.63 -11.95
CA GLY A 6 -2.65 28.89 -11.71
C GLY A 6 -3.22 28.22 -10.47
N TYR A 7 -4.56 28.19 -10.39
CA TYR A 7 -5.34 27.57 -9.33
C TYR A 7 -6.44 26.67 -9.91
N VAL A 8 -6.72 25.56 -9.23
CA VAL A 8 -7.85 24.67 -9.54
C VAL A 8 -8.72 24.56 -8.29
N SER A 9 -10.03 24.73 -8.44
CA SER A 9 -11.00 24.52 -7.37
C SER A 9 -11.45 23.06 -7.35
N ILE A 10 -11.39 22.42 -6.18
CA ILE A 10 -11.88 21.06 -5.96
C ILE A 10 -13.10 21.17 -5.04
N PRO A 11 -14.29 20.73 -5.48
CA PRO A 11 -15.48 20.69 -4.61
C PRO A 11 -15.24 19.80 -3.38
N GLU A 12 -15.82 20.16 -2.25
CA GLU A 12 -15.65 19.43 -0.98
C GLU A 12 -15.96 17.93 -1.10
N GLY A 13 -17.02 17.56 -1.84
CA GLY A 13 -17.34 16.16 -2.09
C GLY A 13 -16.31 15.39 -2.92
N GLN A 14 -15.54 16.07 -3.77
CA GLN A 14 -14.44 15.45 -4.52
C GLN A 14 -13.18 15.35 -3.63
N LEU A 15 -12.92 16.36 -2.81
CA LEU A 15 -11.83 16.34 -1.83
C LEU A 15 -12.01 15.17 -0.83
N ASN A 16 -13.22 14.96 -0.31
CA ASN A 16 -13.51 13.87 0.62
C ASN A 16 -13.29 12.49 -0.02
N LYS A 17 -13.60 12.32 -1.31
CA LYS A 17 -13.31 11.07 -2.04
C LYS A 17 -11.82 10.84 -2.21
N ILE A 18 -11.06 11.89 -2.56
CA ILE A 18 -9.61 11.82 -2.66
C ILE A 18 -9.02 11.45 -1.30
N MET A 19 -9.45 12.12 -0.23
CA MET A 19 -9.01 11.82 1.13
C MET A 19 -9.38 10.41 1.56
N ALA A 20 -10.58 9.93 1.30
CA ALA A 20 -10.99 8.56 1.63
C ALA A 20 -10.18 7.51 0.84
N GLU A 21 -9.83 7.79 -0.43
CA GLU A 21 -8.91 6.94 -1.19
C GLU A 21 -7.49 6.95 -0.61
N TYR A 22 -7.04 8.08 -0.06
CA TYR A 22 -5.76 8.20 0.65
C TYR A 22 -5.77 7.58 2.06
N GLU A 23 -6.89 7.64 2.79
CA GLU A 23 -7.04 7.03 4.11
C GLU A 23 -7.05 5.50 4.02
N ASN A 24 -7.72 4.94 3.01
CA ASN A 24 -7.69 3.51 2.73
C ASN A 24 -6.39 3.06 2.05
N GLY A 25 -5.78 3.97 1.29
CA GLY A 25 -4.54 3.78 0.57
C GLY A 25 -3.36 4.52 1.18
N GLY A 26 -2.53 5.09 0.32
CA GLY A 26 -1.35 5.89 0.68
C GLY A 26 -0.17 5.61 -0.26
N GLU A 27 1.01 6.05 0.14
CA GLU A 27 2.26 5.72 -0.52
C GLU A 27 2.76 4.34 -0.09
N CYS A 28 3.21 3.53 -1.04
CA CYS A 28 3.88 2.27 -0.77
C CYS A 28 5.34 2.52 -0.37
N GLY A 29 5.77 2.05 0.80
CA GLY A 29 7.14 2.21 1.30
C GLY A 29 8.24 1.52 0.46
N TRP A 30 7.86 0.62 -0.46
CA TRP A 30 8.81 -0.11 -1.32
C TRP A 30 8.94 0.46 -2.73
N CYS A 31 7.85 0.95 -3.33
CA CYS A 31 7.88 1.47 -4.70
C CYS A 31 7.58 2.97 -4.82
N GLY A 32 7.18 3.64 -3.73
CA GLY A 32 6.80 5.06 -3.72
C GLY A 32 5.51 5.38 -4.47
N GLU A 33 4.80 4.37 -4.99
CA GLU A 33 3.57 4.60 -5.73
C GLU A 33 2.39 4.78 -4.78
N ILE A 34 1.49 5.71 -5.13
CA ILE A 34 0.22 5.87 -4.45
C ILE A 34 -0.72 4.73 -4.86
N ARG A 35 -1.15 3.94 -3.88
CA ARG A 35 -2.01 2.77 -4.10
C ARG A 35 -3.20 2.80 -3.14
N LYS A 36 -4.36 2.31 -3.61
CA LYS A 36 -5.60 2.24 -2.82
C LYS A 36 -5.59 1.11 -1.79
N GLU A 37 -4.82 0.06 -2.06
CA GLU A 37 -4.71 -1.11 -1.20
C GLU A 37 -3.28 -1.21 -0.68
N LEU A 38 -3.13 -0.96 0.62
CA LEU A 38 -1.86 -1.06 1.32
C LEU A 38 -2.03 -1.90 2.59
N ARG A 39 -1.01 -2.67 2.93
CA ARG A 39 -0.93 -3.46 4.17
C ARG A 39 0.31 -3.08 4.96
N GLY A 40 0.26 -3.27 6.27
CA GLY A 40 1.49 -3.21 7.07
C GLY A 40 2.52 -4.22 6.54
N PRO A 41 3.82 -3.98 6.76
CA PRO A 41 4.88 -4.84 6.25
C PRO A 41 4.79 -6.26 6.80
N HIS A 42 5.28 -7.23 6.03
CA HIS A 42 5.34 -8.61 6.47
C HIS A 42 6.48 -8.81 7.50
N PRO A 43 6.42 -9.87 8.34
CA PRO A 43 7.38 -10.06 9.42
C PRO A 43 8.85 -10.17 8.99
N LEU A 44 9.09 -10.71 7.79
CA LEU A 44 10.47 -10.89 7.27
C LEU A 44 11.12 -9.60 6.76
N ASP A 45 10.36 -8.53 6.50
CA ASP A 45 10.86 -7.22 6.05
C ASP A 45 10.08 -6.10 6.75
N PHE A 46 10.12 -6.12 8.07
CA PHE A 46 9.33 -5.23 8.90
C PHE A 46 9.95 -3.83 9.00
N VAL A 47 9.29 -2.83 8.41
CA VAL A 47 9.65 -1.41 8.54
C VAL A 47 8.54 -0.65 9.30
N PRO A 48 8.80 -0.13 10.51
CA PRO A 48 7.78 0.53 11.32
C PRO A 48 7.13 1.72 10.61
N GLY A 49 5.80 1.78 10.61
CA GLY A 49 5.03 2.90 10.06
C GLY A 49 4.84 2.86 8.54
N GLU A 50 5.60 2.05 7.83
CA GLU A 50 5.46 1.86 6.39
C GLU A 50 4.27 0.96 6.05
N LYS A 51 3.81 1.06 4.81
CA LYS A 51 2.83 0.13 4.24
C LYS A 51 3.27 -0.32 2.85
N MET A 52 2.93 -1.54 2.48
CA MET A 52 3.31 -2.19 1.23
C MET A 52 2.09 -2.42 0.35
N CYS A 53 2.24 -2.23 -0.96
CA CYS A 53 1.19 -2.53 -1.94
C CYS A 53 1.20 -4.00 -2.39
N ARG A 54 0.08 -4.46 -2.96
CA ARG A 54 -0.08 -5.84 -3.45
C ARG A 54 1.05 -6.29 -4.38
N ASN A 55 1.46 -5.44 -5.32
CA ASN A 55 2.48 -5.80 -6.30
C ASN A 55 3.84 -6.04 -5.64
N CYS A 56 4.24 -5.17 -4.71
CA CYS A 56 5.47 -5.36 -3.93
C CYS A 56 5.39 -6.63 -3.08
N TRP A 57 4.25 -6.86 -2.42
CA TRP A 57 4.03 -8.05 -1.61
C TRP A 57 4.14 -9.35 -2.41
N GLU A 58 3.51 -9.42 -3.58
CA GLU A 58 3.54 -10.62 -4.43
C GLU A 58 4.95 -10.87 -5.00
N MET A 59 5.68 -9.81 -5.31
CA MET A 59 7.08 -9.90 -5.70
C MET A 59 7.94 -10.45 -4.56
N ASP A 60 7.81 -9.89 -3.35
CA ASP A 60 8.54 -10.37 -2.17
C ASP A 60 8.18 -11.81 -1.85
N ARG A 61 6.91 -12.17 -1.88
CA ARG A 61 6.46 -13.56 -1.69
C ARG A 61 7.14 -14.52 -2.66
N LYS A 62 7.21 -14.16 -3.95
CA LYS A 62 7.90 -14.97 -4.95
C LYS A 62 9.41 -15.06 -4.66
N ASN A 63 10.03 -13.96 -4.24
CA ASN A 63 11.45 -13.92 -3.92
C ASN A 63 11.79 -14.76 -2.69
N TYR A 64 11.03 -14.64 -1.59
CA TYR A 64 11.21 -15.45 -0.39
C TYR A 64 10.99 -16.93 -0.66
N LEU A 65 9.96 -17.28 -1.43
CA LEU A 65 9.68 -18.67 -1.80
C LEU A 65 10.80 -19.26 -2.67
N GLY A 66 11.33 -18.48 -3.62
CA GLY A 66 12.39 -18.91 -4.52
C GLY A 66 13.77 -18.99 -3.87
N ALA A 67 14.09 -18.07 -2.94
CA ALA A 67 15.41 -17.97 -2.34
C ALA A 67 15.56 -18.79 -1.05
N TYR A 68 14.51 -18.83 -0.22
CA TYR A 68 14.56 -19.42 1.13
C TYR A 68 13.54 -20.54 1.32
N GLY A 69 12.59 -20.72 0.39
CA GLY A 69 11.48 -21.66 0.56
C GLY A 69 10.40 -21.18 1.54
N GLU A 70 10.49 -19.92 1.98
CA GLU A 70 9.57 -19.31 2.95
C GLU A 70 8.41 -18.61 2.24
N ASP A 71 7.18 -18.88 2.68
CA ASP A 71 5.98 -18.17 2.19
C ASP A 71 5.53 -17.13 3.22
N ILE A 72 5.70 -15.84 2.89
CA ILE A 72 5.23 -14.72 3.71
C ILE A 72 3.69 -14.60 3.78
N GLY A 73 2.98 -15.44 3.03
CA GLY A 73 1.53 -15.51 2.97
C GLY A 73 0.92 -14.58 1.90
N PRO A 74 -0.40 -14.69 1.68
CA PRO A 74 -1.12 -13.84 0.74
C PRO A 74 -1.21 -12.39 1.23
N PHE A 75 -1.32 -11.45 0.29
CA PHE A 75 -1.50 -10.03 0.58
C PHE A 75 -2.82 -9.76 1.33
N ASP A 76 -3.89 -10.42 0.91
CA ASP A 76 -5.13 -10.49 1.65
C ASP A 76 -5.05 -11.69 2.57
N LYS A 77 -4.94 -11.45 3.88
CA LYS A 77 -5.28 -12.50 4.83
C LYS A 77 -6.75 -12.84 4.60
N GLU A 78 -7.05 -14.09 4.28
CA GLU A 78 -8.43 -14.54 4.30
C GLU A 78 -8.97 -14.33 5.72
N GLU A 79 -9.83 -13.34 5.91
CA GLU A 79 -10.65 -13.26 7.12
C GLU A 79 -11.66 -14.40 7.08
N ASN A 80 -11.26 -15.61 7.47
CA ASN A 80 -12.18 -16.72 7.69
C ASN A 80 -11.89 -17.42 9.02
N SER A 81 -12.50 -16.90 10.09
CA SER A 81 -13.24 -17.66 11.12
C SER A 81 -13.33 -16.85 12.40
N THR A 82 -14.32 -15.96 12.49
CA THR A 82 -14.91 -15.68 13.80
C THR A 82 -16.17 -16.53 13.91
N LYS A 83 -15.99 -17.70 14.56
CA LYS A 83 -16.97 -18.56 15.25
C LYS A 83 -18.25 -18.99 14.54
#